data_AF-A0A0N1LRA9-F1
#
_entry.id   AF-A0A0N1LRA9-F1
#
_cell.length_a   1.000
_cell.length_b   1.000
_cell.length_c   1.000
_cell.angle_alpha   90.00
_cell.angle_beta   90.00
_cell.angle_gamma   90.00
#
_symmetry.space_group_name_H-M   'P 1'
#
loop_
_entity.id
_entity.type
_entity.pdbx_description
1 polymer ?
#
loop_
_entity_poly.entity_id
_entity_poly.type
_entity_poly.pdbx_seq_one_letter_code
_entity_poly.pdbx_strand_id
1 'polypeptide(L)'
;MKPAQEILVTIIRKTFFQKGAGRKEEALLRGLSTFASKSTSTKIINILSREGLLESFRGSEGTVYTPVRSQTRRMQKILDELGSSEDPIWIEVSQL
;
A
#
# COMPACT_ATOMS: atom_id res chain seq x y z
N MET A 1 4.83 12.02 11.20
CA MET A 1 4.96 11.09 10.06
C MET A 1 5.06 11.90 8.78
N LYS A 2 5.76 11.40 7.75
CA LYS A 2 5.79 12.02 6.43
C LYS A 2 4.52 11.67 5.65
N PRO A 3 4.07 12.51 4.69
CA PRO A 3 2.87 12.22 3.89
C PRO A 3 2.92 10.84 3.19
N ALA A 4 4.09 10.43 2.68
CA ALA A 4 4.26 9.13 2.05
C ALA A 4 4.05 7.95 3.02
N GLN A 5 4.49 8.07 4.27
CA GLN A 5 4.29 7.06 5.31
C GLN A 5 2.79 6.92 5.67
N GLU A 6 2.05 8.03 5.74
CA GLU A 6 0.60 8.02 5.99
C GLU A 6 -0.16 7.33 4.86
N ILE A 7 0.26 7.56 3.61
CA ILE A 7 -0.29 6.89 2.43
C ILE A 7 0.00 5.39 2.48
N LEU A 8 1.22 4.98 2.82
CA LEU A 8 1.58 3.57 2.98
C LEU A 8 0.72 2.88 4.04
N VAL A 9 0.58 3.49 5.23
CA VAL A 9 -0.29 2.97 6.30
C VAL A 9 -1.73 2.81 5.81
N THR A 10 -2.23 3.80 5.06
CA THR A 10 -3.58 3.77 4.49
C THR A 10 -3.74 2.62 3.49
N ILE A 11 -2.77 2.43 2.59
CA ILE A 11 -2.78 1.35 1.60
C ILE A 11 -2.74 -0.01 2.31
N ILE A 12 -1.83 -0.21 3.27
CA ILE A 12 -1.71 -1.46 4.03
C ILE A 12 -3.04 -1.80 4.71
N ARG A 13 -3.66 -0.83 5.39
CA ARG A 13 -4.96 -1.04 6.06
C ARG A 13 -6.06 -1.42 5.07
N LYS A 14 -6.15 -0.74 3.91
CA LYS A 14 -7.17 -1.00 2.88
C LYS A 14 -6.99 -2.34 2.17
N THR A 15 -5.76 -2.81 1.99
CA THR A 15 -5.47 -4.05 1.26
C THR A 15 -5.40 -5.25 2.20
N PHE A 16 -4.56 -5.22 3.24
CA PHE A 16 -4.31 -6.39 4.10
C PHE A 16 -5.39 -6.61 5.16
N PHE A 17 -5.92 -5.53 5.74
CA PHE A 17 -6.74 -5.61 6.96
C PHE A 17 -8.22 -5.28 6.77
N GLN A 18 -8.61 -4.73 5.62
CA GLN A 18 -10.02 -4.49 5.29
C GLN A 18 -10.62 -5.73 4.61
N LYS A 19 -11.85 -6.10 4.98
CA LYS A 19 -12.56 -7.24 4.37
C LYS A 19 -12.64 -7.12 2.85
N GLY A 20 -12.37 -8.23 2.16
CA GLY A 20 -12.38 -8.34 0.70
C GLY A 20 -11.14 -9.05 0.16
N ALA A 21 -11.26 -9.65 -1.03
CA ALA A 21 -10.15 -10.36 -1.68
C ALA A 21 -9.11 -9.38 -2.28
N GLY A 22 -9.54 -8.22 -2.77
CA GLY A 22 -8.67 -7.20 -3.34
C GLY A 22 -9.34 -5.83 -3.46
N ARG A 23 -8.61 -4.86 -4.00
CA ARG A 23 -9.06 -3.47 -4.18
C ARG A 23 -8.83 -3.04 -5.62
N LYS A 24 -9.88 -2.53 -6.28
CA LYS A 24 -9.73 -1.80 -7.54
C LYS A 24 -8.83 -0.60 -7.31
N GLU A 25 -7.95 -0.30 -8.26
CA GLU A 25 -7.04 0.84 -8.21
C GLU A 25 -7.77 2.15 -7.91
N GLU A 26 -8.87 2.41 -8.63
CA GLU A 26 -9.69 3.60 -8.41
C GLU A 26 -10.24 3.69 -6.97
N ALA A 27 -10.65 2.56 -6.38
CA ALA A 27 -11.16 2.51 -5.01
C ALA A 27 -10.04 2.64 -3.96
N LEU A 28 -8.85 2.13 -4.26
CA LEU A 28 -7.67 2.26 -3.41
C LEU A 28 -7.21 3.72 -3.34
N LEU A 29 -7.17 4.39 -4.50
CA LEU A 29 -6.79 5.79 -4.66
C LEU A 29 -7.89 6.78 -4.24
N ARG A 30 -9.15 6.33 -4.14
CA ARG A 30 -10.27 7.15 -3.66
C ARG A 30 -10.00 7.62 -2.23
N GLY A 31 -10.08 8.94 -2.02
CA GLY A 31 -9.80 9.60 -0.74
C GLY A 31 -8.37 10.15 -0.59
N LEU A 32 -7.47 9.85 -1.52
CA LEU A 32 -6.14 10.47 -1.62
C LEU A 32 -6.26 11.69 -2.54
N SER A 33 -6.91 12.74 -2.02
CA SER A 33 -7.57 13.81 -2.80
C SER A 33 -6.64 14.80 -3.49
N THR A 34 -5.36 14.88 -3.13
CA THR A 34 -4.40 15.78 -3.78
C THR A 34 -3.66 15.09 -4.93
N PHE A 35 -3.34 15.80 -6.00
CA PHE A 35 -2.55 15.25 -7.12
C PHE A 35 -1.19 14.68 -6.65
N ALA A 36 -0.53 15.39 -5.71
CA ALA A 36 0.68 14.92 -5.06
C ALA A 36 0.48 13.58 -4.33
N SER A 37 -0.64 13.42 -3.62
CA SER A 37 -0.96 12.15 -2.94
C SER A 37 -1.24 11.02 -3.94
N LYS A 38 -1.90 11.28 -5.08
CA LYS A 38 -2.11 10.27 -6.13
C LYS A 38 -0.80 9.75 -6.71
N SER A 39 0.10 10.65 -7.12
CA SER A 39 1.41 10.26 -7.67
C SER A 39 2.23 9.45 -6.65
N THR A 40 2.25 9.90 -5.39
CA THR A 40 2.94 9.19 -4.31
C THR A 40 2.31 7.82 -4.03
N SER A 41 0.98 7.72 -4.08
CA SER A 41 0.26 6.47 -3.89
C SER A 41 0.59 5.46 -4.98
N THR A 42 0.62 5.87 -6.25
CA THR A 42 1.01 5.00 -7.36
C THR A 42 2.45 4.50 -7.18
N LYS A 43 3.38 5.37 -6.78
CA LYS A 43 4.76 4.95 -6.47
C LYS A 43 4.81 3.90 -5.35
N ILE A 44 4.06 4.11 -4.27
CA ILE A 44 3.99 3.15 -3.15
C ILE A 44 3.39 1.82 -3.60
N ILE A 45 2.31 1.82 -4.38
CA ILE A 45 1.71 0.59 -4.93
C ILE A 45 2.72 -0.18 -5.79
N ASN A 46 3.50 0.53 -6.61
CA ASN A 46 4.54 -0.08 -7.44
C ASN A 46 5.66 -0.69 -6.58
N ILE A 47 6.09 -0.01 -5.51
CA ILE A 47 7.06 -0.57 -4.55
C ILE A 47 6.50 -1.86 -3.93
N LEU A 48 5.27 -1.84 -3.42
CA LEU A 48 4.64 -3.01 -2.83
C LEU A 48 4.47 -4.17 -3.82
N SER A 49 4.16 -3.86 -5.07
CA SER A 49 4.03 -4.88 -6.13
C SER A 49 5.38 -5.47 -6.51
N ARG A 50 6.42 -4.64 -6.66
CA ARG A 50 7.80 -5.05 -6.94
C ARG A 50 8.33 -5.99 -5.86
N GLU A 51 7.97 -5.75 -4.62
CA GLU A 51 8.43 -6.48 -3.44
C GLU A 51 7.58 -7.72 -3.13
N GLY A 52 6.64 -8.06 -4.01
CA GLY A 52 5.77 -9.24 -3.87
C GLY A 52 4.80 -9.15 -2.69
N LEU A 53 4.42 -7.93 -2.27
CA LEU A 53 3.45 -7.68 -1.21
C LEU A 53 2.03 -7.53 -1.77
N LEU A 54 1.93 -6.96 -2.98
CA LEU A 54 0.69 -6.88 -3.74
C LEU A 54 0.83 -7.63 -5.05
N GLU A 55 -0.16 -8.44 -5.38
CA GLU A 55 -0.36 -8.95 -6.72
C GLU A 55 -1.37 -8.07 -7.45
N SER A 56 -1.21 -7.93 -8.77
CA SER A 56 -2.17 -7.21 -9.59
C SER A 56 -2.74 -8.11 -10.68
N PHE A 57 -4.02 -7.96 -10.96
CA PHE A 57 -4.65 -8.60 -12.11
C PHE A 57 -5.61 -7.62 -12.79
N ARG A 58 -5.79 -7.80 -14.10
CA ARG A 58 -6.74 -7.00 -14.88
C ARG A 58 -8.15 -7.56 -14.67
N GLY A 59 -8.98 -6.82 -13.94
CA GLY A 59 -10.41 -7.09 -13.83
C GLY A 59 -11.21 -6.47 -14.99
N SER A 60 -12.52 -6.67 -14.97
CA SER A 60 -13.46 -6.09 -15.95
C SER A 60 -13.50 -4.56 -15.95
N GLU A 61 -13.16 -3.93 -14.82
CA GLU A 61 -13.22 -2.47 -14.61
C GLU A 61 -11.86 -1.92 -14.15
N GLY A 62 -10.76 -2.48 -14.65
CA GLY A 62 -9.40 -2.01 -14.38
C GLY A 62 -8.57 -2.91 -13.46
N THR A 63 -7.44 -2.39 -13.00
CA THR A 63 -6.47 -3.14 -12.18
C THR A 63 -7.02 -3.39 -10.78
N VAL A 64 -6.95 -4.64 -10.33
CA VAL A 64 -7.27 -5.04 -8.95
C VAL A 64 -5.99 -5.46 -8.26
N TYR A 65 -5.73 -4.88 -7.09
CA TYR A 65 -4.61 -5.22 -6.24
C TYR A 65 -5.05 -6.16 -5.11
N THR A 66 -4.33 -7.25 -4.95
CA THR A 66 -4.62 -8.34 -4.01
C THR A 66 -3.44 -8.44 -3.03
N PRO A 67 -3.66 -8.41 -1.71
CA PRO A 67 -2.57 -8.60 -0.76
C PRO A 67 -2.07 -10.04 -0.78
N VAL A 68 -0.76 -10.21 -0.77
CA VAL A 68 -0.13 -11.52 -0.56
C VAL A 68 -0.28 -11.90 0.90
N ARG A 69 -1.22 -12.80 1.21
CA ARG A 69 -1.65 -13.08 2.59
C ARG A 69 -0.54 -13.63 3.49
N SER A 70 0.46 -14.32 2.94
CA SER A 70 1.64 -14.76 3.68
C SER A 70 2.48 -13.59 4.24
N GLN A 71 2.38 -12.41 3.63
CA GLN A 71 3.08 -11.20 4.06
C GLN A 71 2.30 -10.36 5.09
N THR A 72 1.09 -10.79 5.49
CA THR A 72 0.25 -10.05 6.43
C THR A 72 0.95 -9.77 7.76
N ARG A 73 1.74 -10.72 8.28
CA ARG A 73 2.52 -10.53 9.52
C ARG A 73 3.59 -9.44 9.39
N ARG A 74 4.27 -9.37 8.24
CA ARG A 74 5.26 -8.32 7.95
C ARG A 74 4.57 -6.96 7.90
N MET A 75 3.42 -6.87 7.25
CA MET A 75 2.64 -5.63 7.18
C MET A 75 2.10 -5.18 8.54
N GLN A 76 1.65 -6.13 9.38
CA GLN A 76 1.25 -5.84 10.75
C GLN A 76 2.44 -5.27 11.55
N LYS A 77 3.62 -5.89 11.45
CA LYS A 77 4.84 -5.41 12.10
C LYS A 77 5.18 -3.96 11.72
N ILE A 78 5.09 -3.61 10.43
CA ILE A 78 5.29 -2.23 9.97
C ILE A 78 4.27 -1.28 10.61
N LEU A 79 3.00 -1.69 10.71
CA LEU A 79 1.95 -0.88 11.34
C LEU A 79 2.11 -0.75 12.86
N ASP A 80 2.75 -1.71 13.52
CA ASP A 80 3.01 -1.69 14.96
C ASP A 80 4.23 -0.83 15.29
N GLU A 81 5.29 -0.92 14.49
CA GLU A 81 6.57 -0.20 14.70
C GLU A 81 6.54 1.23 14.15
N LEU A 82 5.81 1.48 13.06
CA LEU A 82 5.69 2.78 12.39
C LEU A 82 7.04 3.50 12.30
N GLY A 83 7.21 4.62 13.03
CA GLY A 83 8.39 5.48 12.99
C GLY A 83 9.70 4.80 13.37
N SER A 84 9.66 3.68 14.09
CA SER A 84 10.84 2.86 14.42
C SER A 84 10.98 1.60 13.55
N SER A 85 10.16 1.45 12.50
CA SER A 85 10.24 0.33 11.58
C SER A 85 11.53 0.40 10.76
N GLU A 86 12.31 -0.67 10.82
CA GLU A 86 13.51 -0.86 9.99
C GLU A 86 13.18 -1.64 8.69
N ASP A 87 11.90 -1.87 8.40
CA ASP A 87 11.50 -2.58 7.20
C ASP A 87 11.97 -1.80 5.94
N PRO A 88 12.60 -2.47 4.95
CA PRO A 88 13.06 -1.81 3.73
C PRO A 88 11.97 -0.98 3.03
N ILE A 89 10.72 -1.44 3.04
CA ILE A 89 9.59 -0.70 2.47
C ILE A 89 9.36 0.62 3.20
N TRP A 90 9.41 0.57 4.53
CA TRP A 90 9.20 1.76 5.34
C TRP A 90 10.30 2.78 5.08
N ILE A 91 11.56 2.34 5.01
CA ILE A 91 12.71 3.19 4.73
C ILE A 91 12.60 3.80 3.33
N GLU A 92 12.33 3.01 2.29
CA GLU A 92 12.20 3.49 0.91
C GLU A 92 11.07 4.50 0.76
N VAL A 93 9.89 4.19 1.30
CA VAL A 93 8.73 5.11 1.27
C VAL A 93 9.01 6.40 2.04
N SER A 94 9.84 6.34 3.07
CA SER A 94 10.24 7.52 3.83
C SER A 94 11.13 8.49 3.05
N GLN A 95 11.67 8.08 1.90
CA GLN A 95 12.50 8.92 1.01
C GLN A 95 11.71 9.53 -0.18
N LEU A 96 10.40 9.25 -0.28
CA LEU A 96 9.49 9.85 -1.27
C LEU A 96 9.03 11.26 -0.86
#